data_AF-A0A2N3AYY4-F1
#
_entry.id   AF-A0A2N3AYY4-F1
#
_cell.length_a   1.000
_cell.length_b   1.000
_cell.length_c   1.000
_cell.angle_alpha   90.00
_cell.angle_beta   90.00
_cell.angle_gamma   90.00
#
_symmetry.space_group_name_H-M   'P 1'
#
loop_
_entity.id
_entity.type
_entity.pdbx_description
1 polymer ?
#
loop_
_entity_poly.entity_id
_entity_poly.type
_entity_poly.pdbx_seq_one_letter_code
_entity_poly.pdbx_strand_id
1 'polypeptide(L)' 'MAGFRCETERLILRTIEDADAALQFRLLNTPAIMERLGGVKELHEIEAKHARSQGVAHAQG' A
#
# COMPACT_ATOMS: atom_id res chain seq x y z
N MET A 1 16.28 4.41 -1.22
CA MET A 1 15.91 5.61 -2.01
C MET A 1 14.65 5.27 -2.76
N ALA A 2 13.51 5.87 -2.39
CA ALA A 2 12.22 5.56 -3.00
C ALA A 2 12.24 5.89 -4.50
N GLY A 3 12.06 4.87 -5.35
CA GLY A 3 11.82 5.05 -6.77
C GLY A 3 10.46 5.74 -6.94
N PHE A 4 10.51 7.04 -7.16
CA PHE A 4 9.37 7.90 -7.43
C PHE A 4 8.78 7.60 -8.82
N ARG A 5 7.44 7.53 -8.95
CA ARG A 5 6.77 7.18 -10.23
C ARG A 5 6.04 8.35 -10.88
N CYS A 6 5.26 9.16 -10.13
CA CYS A 6 4.55 10.34 -10.65
C CYS A 6 4.25 11.37 -9.54
N GLU A 7 4.25 12.67 -9.84
CA GLU A 7 4.05 13.78 -8.88
C GLU A 7 3.14 14.82 -9.50
N THR A 8 2.39 15.46 -8.62
CA THR A 8 1.67 16.70 -8.86
C THR A 8 2.10 17.70 -7.79
N GLU A 9 1.65 18.96 -7.90
CA GLU A 9 1.94 19.99 -6.89
C GLU A 9 1.64 19.55 -5.43
N ARG A 10 0.69 18.61 -5.22
CA ARG A 10 0.24 18.22 -3.88
C ARG A 10 0.48 16.76 -3.53
N LEU A 11 0.81 15.91 -4.50
CA LEU A 11 0.78 14.45 -4.30
C LEU A 11 1.94 13.77 -5.00
N ILE A 12 2.52 12.79 -4.31
CA ILE A 12 3.57 11.90 -4.79
C ILE A 12 3.04 10.47 -4.84
N LEU A 13 3.06 9.87 -6.03
CA LEU A 13 2.92 8.43 -6.22
C LEU A 13 4.32 7.81 -6.21
N ARG A 14 4.64 7.16 -5.10
CA ARG A 14 5.93 6.47 -4.89
C ARG A 14 5.75 4.97 -4.79
N THR A 15 6.87 4.26 -4.92
CA THR A 15 6.92 2.84 -4.58
C THR A 15 6.64 2.65 -3.08
N ILE A 16 5.89 1.58 -2.79
CA ILE A 16 5.51 1.18 -1.43
C ILE A 16 6.75 0.75 -0.66
N GLU A 17 6.84 1.15 0.61
CA GLU A 17 7.91 0.81 1.55
C GLU A 17 7.36 0.05 2.76
N ASP A 18 8.21 -0.67 3.50
CA ASP A 18 7.78 -1.55 4.60
C ASP A 18 6.98 -0.80 5.69
N ALA A 19 7.35 0.46 5.95
CA ALA A 19 6.65 1.30 6.93
C ALA A 19 5.19 1.62 6.53
N ASP A 20 4.82 1.48 5.26
CA ASP A 20 3.47 1.77 4.78
C ASP A 20 2.45 0.71 5.20
N ALA A 21 2.90 -0.51 5.53
CA ALA A 21 1.99 -1.61 5.89
C ALA A 21 1.16 -1.26 7.12
N ALA A 22 1.79 -0.70 8.16
CA ALA A 22 1.11 -0.26 9.38
C ALA A 22 0.15 0.91 9.14
N LEU A 23 0.51 1.84 8.26
CA LEU A 23 -0.38 2.96 7.89
C LEU A 23 -1.60 2.48 7.11
N GLN A 24 -1.39 1.60 6.13
CA GLN A 24 -2.47 1.02 5.35
C GLN A 24 -3.37 0.14 6.22
N PHE A 25 -2.83 -0.67 7.12
CA PHE A 25 -3.60 -1.47 8.07
C PHE A 25 -4.59 -0.62 8.87
N ARG A 26 -4.10 0.48 9.48
CA ARG A 26 -4.96 1.38 10.25
C ARG A 26 -6.07 1.98 9.39
N LEU A 27 -5.76 2.41 8.17
CA LEU A 27 -6.74 3.01 7.27
C LEU A 27 -7.80 2.02 6.80
N LEU A 28 -7.39 0.85 6.32
CA LEU A 28 -8.31 -0.16 5.78
C LEU A 28 -9.24 -0.73 6.84
N ASN A 29 -8.80 -0.74 8.10
CA ASN A 29 -9.58 -1.21 9.24
C ASN A 29 -10.40 -0.11 9.93
N THR A 30 -10.53 1.07 9.31
CA THR A 30 -11.52 2.04 9.76
C THR A 30 -12.94 1.56 9.43
N PRO A 31 -13.96 1.88 10.25
CA PRO A 31 -15.33 1.44 9.99
C PRO A 31 -15.86 1.79 8.60
N ALA A 32 -15.57 3.01 8.13
CA ALA A 32 -16.01 3.50 6.83
C ALA A 32 -15.43 2.71 5.65
N ILE A 33 -14.22 2.15 5.81
CA ILE A 33 -13.55 1.38 4.76
C ILE A 33 -13.90 -0.11 4.86
N MET A 34 -13.90 -0.69 6.06
CA MET A 34 -14.17 -2.12 6.23
C MET A 34 -15.58 -2.53 5.78
N GLU A 35 -16.57 -1.62 5.89
CA GLU A 35 -17.92 -1.81 5.35
C GLU A 35 -17.91 -2.09 3.84
N ARG A 36 -16.93 -1.55 3.12
CA ARG A 36 -16.76 -1.72 1.67
C ARG A 36 -15.83 -2.87 1.30
N LEU A 37 -14.93 -3.28 2.19
CA LEU A 37 -13.93 -4.32 1.94
C LEU A 37 -14.36 -5.72 2.39
N GLY A 38 -15.53 -5.85 3.03
CA GLY A 38 -16.06 -7.13 3.48
C GLY A 38 -15.43 -7.65 4.78
N GLY A 39 -14.84 -6.76 5.58
CA GLY A 39 -14.28 -7.11 6.89
C GLY A 39 -12.90 -6.51 7.18
N VAL A 40 -12.41 -6.81 8.38
CA VAL A 40 -11.07 -6.42 8.87
C VAL A 40 -9.99 -7.16 8.08
N LYS A 41 -8.89 -6.47 7.80
CA LYS A 41 -7.65 -7.03 7.25
C LYS A 41 -6.67 -7.30 8.37
N GLU A 42 -5.95 -8.40 8.28
CA GLU A 42 -4.79 -8.67 9.12
C GLU A 42 -3.54 -7.99 8.56
N LEU A 43 -2.58 -7.63 9.43
CA LEU A 43 -1.38 -6.90 9.00
C LEU A 43 -0.56 -7.70 7.97
N HIS A 44 -0.40 -9.01 8.19
CA HIS A 44 0.35 -9.89 7.30
C HIS A 44 -0.27 -10.00 5.89
N GLU A 45 -1.60 -9.83 5.76
CA GLU A 45 -2.25 -9.81 4.44
C GLU A 45 -1.84 -8.57 3.63
N ILE A 46 -1.62 -7.45 4.32
CA ILE A 46 -1.19 -6.18 3.73
C ILE A 46 0.30 -6.24 3.38
N GLU A 47 1.13 -6.78 4.26
CA GLU A 47 2.56 -7.02 4.00
C GLU A 47 2.75 -7.93 2.79
N ALA A 48 2.01 -9.04 2.71
CA ALA A 48 2.03 -9.92 1.54
C ALA A 48 1.60 -9.20 0.25
N LYS A 49 0.63 -8.28 0.32
CA LYS A 49 0.24 -7.44 -0.82
C LYS A 49 1.37 -6.49 -1.23
N HIS A 50 2.05 -5.87 -0.28
CA HIS A 50 3.17 -4.97 -0.53
C HIS A 50 4.33 -5.68 -1.21
N ALA A 51 4.72 -6.84 -0.70
CA ALA A 51 5.76 -7.68 -1.31
C ALA A 51 5.45 -8.01 -2.78
N ARG A 52 4.19 -8.35 -3.10
CA ARG A 52 3.77 -8.56 -4.50
C ARG A 52 3.89 -7.29 -5.35
N SER A 53 3.42 -6.14 -4.83
CA SER A 53 3.47 -4.86 -5.55
C SER A 53 4.88 -4.33 -5.78
N GLN A 54 5.80 -4.57 -4.84
CA GLN A 54 7.22 -4.29 -4.99
C GLN A 54 7.88 -5.23 -6.02
N GLY A 55 7.52 -6.52 -6.01
CA GLY A 55 8.01 -7.50 -6.99
C GLY A 55 7.58 -7.22 -8.44
N VAL A 56 6.34 -6.76 -8.66
CA VAL A 56 5.85 -6.37 -10.00
C VAL A 56 6.59 -5.13 -10.54
N ALA A 57 7.11 -4.26 -9.69
CA ALA A 57 7.89 -3.10 -10.10
C ALA A 57 9.21 -3.47 -10.79
N HIS A 58 9.74 -4.67 -10.53
CA HIS A 58 10.98 -5.18 -11.13
C HIS A 58 10.79 -5.92 -12.45
N ALA A 59 9.54 -6.23 -12.84
CA ALA A 59 9.23 -7.07 -14.00
C ALA A 59 8.75 -6.30 -15.25
N GLN A 60 8.85 -4.96 -15.25
CA GLN A 60 8.54 -4.12 -16.41
C GLN A 60 9.67 -3.11 -16.61
N GLY A 61 10.69 -3.57 -17.35
CA GLY A 61 11.75 -2.77 -17.96
C GLY A 61 11.85 -3.13 -19.43
#